data_AF-A0A1A8B0H7-F1
#
_entry.id   AF-A0A1A8B0H7-F1
#
_cell.length_a   1.000
_cell.length_b   1.000
_cell.length_c   1.000
_cell.angle_alpha   90.00
_cell.angle_beta   90.00
_cell.angle_gamma   90.00
#
_symmetry.space_group_name_H-M   'P 1'
#
loop_
_entity.id
_entity.type
_entity.pdbx_description
1 polymer ?
#
loop_
_entity_poly.entity_id
_entity_poly.type
_entity_poly.pdbx_seq_one_letter_code
_entity_poly.pdbx_strand_id
1 'polypeptide(L)'
;FLERLDLSFNRLRWLPDDFTKSLSSLQELRLDHNLLQHIDSSSLSDSDNLKKLDLSHNQIQTLDVRAFNSLSRLRLLNLDGNKLNVLREGLLSRQQSLEVLLLNHNNISEIQTEALAPLRSLTILGLQGNQLEHIKFKTFLKLQTISTHMQMSLNPWVCDCDLQRVFGKIQYVRHLHVEDYRGIICHAPPQQAGSLLASMDSQLCMAETASVLVITITVLLAVIGALVKAERNRKNKQAASDAESQEK
;
A
#
# COMPACT_ATOMS: atom_id res chain seq x y z
N PHE A 1 -8.92 -2.70 38.82
CA PHE A 1 -9.33 -3.14 37.47
C PHE A 1 -8.09 -3.60 36.71
N LEU A 2 -8.20 -4.65 35.89
CA LEU A 2 -7.06 -5.19 35.15
C LEU A 2 -6.82 -4.36 33.87
N GLU A 3 -5.65 -3.75 33.75
CA GLU A 3 -5.28 -2.93 32.59
C GLU A 3 -4.35 -3.63 31.61
N ARG A 4 -3.61 -4.63 32.07
CA ARG A 4 -2.67 -5.40 31.24
C ARG A 4 -2.87 -6.88 31.52
N LEU A 5 -3.00 -7.66 30.47
CA LEU A 5 -3.11 -9.11 30.54
C LEU A 5 -2.06 -9.70 29.60
N ASP A 6 -1.18 -10.51 30.18
CA ASP A 6 -0.14 -11.20 29.45
C ASP A 6 -0.41 -12.71 29.48
N LEU A 7 -0.69 -13.25 28.30
CA LEU A 7 -0.89 -14.67 28.02
C LEU A 7 0.12 -15.16 26.97
N SER A 8 1.23 -14.44 26.79
CA SER A 8 2.29 -14.81 25.87
C SER A 8 2.97 -16.13 26.24
N PHE A 9 3.65 -16.77 25.29
CA PHE A 9 4.41 -18.02 25.48
C PHE A 9 3.57 -19.17 26.06
N ASN A 10 2.32 -19.26 25.62
CA ASN A 10 1.41 -20.35 25.98
C ASN A 10 1.15 -21.26 24.76
N ARG A 11 0.11 -22.10 24.86
CA ARG A 11 -0.30 -23.02 23.80
C ARG A 11 -1.74 -22.76 23.37
N LEU A 12 -2.19 -21.51 23.48
CA LEU A 12 -3.55 -21.11 23.11
C LEU A 12 -3.73 -21.31 21.61
N ARG A 13 -4.76 -22.07 21.24
CA ARG A 13 -5.11 -22.34 19.82
C ARG A 13 -6.29 -21.50 19.34
N TRP A 14 -7.13 -21.07 20.26
CA TRP A 14 -8.25 -20.16 20.04
C TRP A 14 -8.46 -19.32 21.30
N LEU A 15 -9.18 -18.21 21.13
CA LEU A 15 -9.77 -17.46 22.24
C LEU A 15 -11.25 -17.84 22.35
N PRO A 16 -11.81 -18.00 23.56
CA PRO A 16 -13.25 -18.16 23.73
C PRO A 16 -14.01 -16.96 23.15
N ASP A 17 -15.27 -17.18 22.77
CA ASP A 17 -16.21 -16.08 22.61
C ASP A 17 -16.31 -15.30 23.93
N ASP A 18 -16.55 -13.99 23.84
CA ASP A 18 -16.68 -13.11 25.01
C ASP A 18 -15.42 -13.06 25.90
N PHE A 19 -14.24 -13.47 25.40
CA PHE A 19 -12.99 -13.51 26.18
C PHE A 19 -12.69 -12.19 26.92
N THR A 20 -13.04 -11.05 26.32
CA THR A 20 -12.80 -9.72 26.90
C THR A 20 -14.00 -9.10 27.62
N LYS A 21 -15.12 -9.80 27.77
CA LYS A 21 -16.38 -9.28 28.32
C LYS A 21 -16.26 -8.68 29.73
N SER A 22 -15.45 -9.27 30.59
CA SER A 22 -15.20 -8.76 31.95
C SER A 22 -13.93 -7.92 32.07
N LEU A 23 -13.24 -7.65 30.96
CA LEU A 23 -11.95 -6.97 30.90
C LEU A 23 -12.09 -5.53 30.38
N SER A 24 -13.13 -4.82 30.82
CA SER A 24 -13.50 -3.50 30.28
C SER A 24 -12.44 -2.40 30.47
N SER A 25 -11.52 -2.55 31.43
CA SER A 25 -10.41 -1.61 31.65
C SER A 25 -9.10 -2.03 30.97
N LEU A 26 -9.10 -3.14 30.22
CA LEU A 26 -7.91 -3.67 29.59
C LEU A 26 -7.41 -2.72 28.49
N GLN A 27 -6.13 -2.38 28.57
CA GLN A 27 -5.44 -1.49 27.64
C GLN A 27 -4.34 -2.20 26.86
N GLU A 28 -3.78 -3.28 27.41
CA GLU A 28 -2.73 -4.08 26.77
C GLU A 28 -3.04 -5.57 26.90
N LEU A 29 -3.10 -6.25 25.76
CA LEU A 29 -3.29 -7.69 25.67
C LEU A 29 -2.13 -8.28 24.89
N ARG A 30 -1.37 -9.16 25.56
CA ARG A 30 -0.27 -9.91 24.93
C ARG A 30 -0.67 -11.37 24.77
N LEU A 31 -0.65 -11.83 23.54
CA LEU A 31 -0.96 -13.19 23.11
C LEU A 31 0.16 -13.73 22.21
N ASP A 32 1.32 -13.09 22.22
CA ASP A 32 2.46 -13.47 21.39
C ASP A 32 3.00 -14.86 21.74
N HIS A 33 3.63 -15.54 20.77
CA HIS A 33 4.19 -16.89 20.97
C HIS A 33 3.15 -17.91 21.47
N ASN A 34 2.01 -17.98 20.79
CA ASN A 34 0.95 -18.98 21.00
C ASN A 34 0.74 -19.81 19.71
N LEU A 35 -0.39 -20.51 19.61
CA LEU A 35 -0.75 -21.36 18.48
C LEU A 35 -2.06 -20.91 17.82
N LEU A 36 -2.42 -19.62 17.94
CA LEU A 36 -3.67 -19.08 17.42
C LEU A 36 -3.67 -19.15 15.89
N GLN A 37 -4.74 -19.68 15.31
CA GLN A 37 -4.89 -19.82 13.85
C GLN A 37 -5.86 -18.80 13.24
N HIS A 38 -6.77 -18.30 14.08
CA HIS A 38 -7.85 -17.39 13.71
C HIS A 38 -8.08 -16.39 14.85
N ILE A 39 -8.55 -15.19 14.51
CA ILE A 39 -9.10 -14.22 15.45
C ILE A 39 -10.49 -13.85 14.96
N ASP A 40 -11.48 -14.16 15.79
CA ASP A 40 -12.89 -13.93 15.52
C ASP A 40 -13.36 -12.62 16.14
N SER A 41 -14.38 -12.01 15.51
CA SER A 41 -14.95 -10.75 15.99
C SER A 41 -15.64 -10.86 17.36
N SER A 42 -16.05 -12.06 17.77
CA SER A 42 -16.68 -12.35 19.06
C SER A 42 -15.67 -12.44 20.22
N SER A 43 -14.41 -12.81 19.96
CA SER A 43 -13.43 -12.97 21.03
C SER A 43 -12.97 -11.63 21.63
N LEU A 44 -13.03 -10.55 20.84
CA LEU A 44 -12.55 -9.21 21.21
C LEU A 44 -13.66 -8.15 21.18
N SER A 45 -14.93 -8.56 21.31
CA SER A 45 -16.11 -7.71 21.12
C SER A 45 -16.21 -6.53 22.08
N ASP A 46 -15.70 -6.65 23.31
CA ASP A 46 -15.87 -5.66 24.40
C ASP A 46 -14.54 -4.99 24.81
N SER A 47 -13.69 -4.70 23.82
CA SER A 47 -12.31 -4.22 24.00
C SER A 47 -12.07 -2.79 23.52
N ASP A 48 -13.05 -1.90 23.71
CA ASP A 48 -12.96 -0.49 23.27
C ASP A 48 -11.80 0.29 23.88
N ASN A 49 -11.33 -0.09 25.08
CA ASN A 49 -10.22 0.56 25.76
C ASN A 49 -8.85 0.00 25.40
N LEU A 50 -8.79 -1.07 24.60
CA LEU A 50 -7.55 -1.72 24.22
C LEU A 50 -6.73 -0.81 23.32
N LYS A 51 -5.50 -0.53 23.73
CA LYS A 51 -4.54 0.33 23.03
C LYS A 51 -3.42 -0.47 22.36
N LYS A 52 -3.10 -1.64 22.90
CA LYS A 52 -2.03 -2.50 22.40
C LYS A 52 -2.49 -3.95 22.35
N LEU A 53 -2.35 -4.55 21.18
CA LEU A 53 -2.63 -5.96 20.95
C LEU A 53 -1.40 -6.59 20.29
N ASP A 54 -0.79 -7.53 21.00
CA ASP A 54 0.30 -8.33 20.45
C ASP A 54 -0.19 -9.76 20.14
N LEU A 55 -0.23 -10.09 18.86
CA LEU A 55 -0.59 -11.39 18.30
C LEU A 55 0.60 -12.01 17.54
N SER A 56 1.81 -11.48 17.72
CA SER A 56 2.98 -11.93 16.97
C SER A 56 3.37 -13.37 17.27
N HIS A 57 4.09 -14.02 16.35
CA HIS A 57 4.57 -15.38 16.49
C HIS A 57 3.45 -16.38 16.85
N ASN A 58 2.34 -16.30 16.10
CA ASN A 58 1.24 -17.25 16.14
C ASN A 58 1.17 -18.00 14.79
N GLN A 59 0.02 -18.61 14.47
CA GLN A 59 -0.20 -19.32 13.21
C GLN A 59 -1.40 -18.73 12.45
N ILE A 60 -1.65 -17.43 12.63
CA ILE A 60 -2.86 -16.78 12.13
C ILE A 60 -2.82 -16.73 10.61
N GLN A 61 -3.76 -17.41 9.97
CA GLN A 61 -3.90 -17.47 8.51
C GLN A 61 -5.06 -16.61 8.02
N THR A 62 -6.12 -16.53 8.83
CA THR A 62 -7.32 -15.76 8.50
C THR A 62 -7.71 -14.88 9.68
N LEU A 63 -8.17 -13.68 9.35
CA LEU A 63 -8.79 -12.73 10.25
C LEU A 63 -10.20 -12.49 9.74
N ASP A 64 -11.19 -12.53 10.63
CA ASP A 64 -12.53 -12.04 10.29
C ASP A 64 -12.43 -10.57 9.85
N VAL A 65 -13.22 -10.16 8.86
CA VAL A 65 -13.23 -8.76 8.38
C VAL A 65 -13.61 -7.76 9.49
N ARG A 66 -14.26 -8.24 10.56
CA ARG A 66 -14.66 -7.48 11.75
C ARG A 66 -13.85 -7.86 12.99
N ALA A 67 -12.79 -8.66 12.88
CA ALA A 67 -11.97 -9.13 14.00
C ALA A 67 -11.52 -8.00 14.93
N PHE A 68 -11.27 -6.82 14.38
CA PHE A 68 -10.78 -5.66 15.14
C PHE A 68 -11.82 -4.53 15.26
N ASN A 69 -13.08 -4.72 14.88
CA ASN A 69 -14.06 -3.62 14.83
C ASN A 69 -14.26 -2.91 16.17
N SER A 70 -14.26 -3.64 17.28
CA SER A 70 -14.41 -3.08 18.63
C SER A 70 -13.12 -2.44 19.17
N LEU A 71 -11.99 -2.59 18.48
CA LEU A 71 -10.69 -2.04 18.91
C LEU A 71 -10.49 -0.62 18.38
N SER A 72 -11.44 0.27 18.66
CA SER A 72 -11.47 1.63 18.10
C SER A 72 -10.35 2.54 18.62
N ARG A 73 -9.82 2.27 19.83
CA ARG A 73 -8.71 3.00 20.45
C ARG A 73 -7.35 2.34 20.29
N LEU A 74 -7.26 1.31 19.44
CA LEU A 74 -6.02 0.56 19.23
C LEU A 74 -4.96 1.48 18.61
N ARG A 75 -3.78 1.52 19.23
CA ARG A 75 -2.62 2.30 18.79
C ARG A 75 -1.51 1.40 18.24
N LEU A 76 -1.38 0.18 18.76
CA LEU A 76 -0.41 -0.80 18.30
C LEU A 76 -1.09 -2.14 18.04
N LEU A 77 -0.91 -2.64 16.82
CA LEU A 77 -1.27 -3.99 16.42
C LEU A 77 -0.02 -4.71 15.89
N ASN A 78 0.42 -5.72 16.62
CA ASN A 78 1.53 -6.57 16.22
C ASN A 78 1.03 -7.92 15.71
N LEU A 79 1.24 -8.19 14.43
CA LEU A 79 0.89 -9.43 13.73
C LEU A 79 2.14 -10.08 13.09
N ASP A 80 3.35 -9.66 13.50
CA ASP A 80 4.62 -10.20 13.01
C ASP A 80 4.70 -11.73 13.18
N GLY A 81 5.34 -12.45 12.26
CA GLY A 81 5.56 -13.88 12.38
C GLY A 81 4.27 -14.70 12.36
N ASN A 82 3.32 -14.35 11.50
CA ASN A 82 2.07 -15.10 11.26
C ASN A 82 2.04 -15.66 9.82
N LYS A 83 0.87 -16.06 9.33
CA LYS A 83 0.68 -16.70 8.02
C LYS A 83 -0.37 -15.98 7.16
N LEU A 84 -0.48 -14.65 7.33
CA LEU A 84 -1.44 -13.83 6.59
C LEU A 84 -1.03 -13.73 5.13
N ASN A 85 -1.98 -13.89 4.21
CA ASN A 85 -1.71 -13.88 2.76
C ASN A 85 -2.10 -12.56 2.06
N VAL A 86 -3.11 -11.85 2.60
CA VAL A 86 -3.66 -10.64 1.99
C VAL A 86 -4.07 -9.66 3.09
N LEU A 87 -3.68 -8.40 2.95
CA LEU A 87 -4.25 -7.32 3.76
C LEU A 87 -5.52 -6.80 3.06
N ARG A 88 -6.68 -7.25 3.55
CA ARG A 88 -7.99 -6.97 2.95
C ARG A 88 -8.54 -5.60 3.33
N GLU A 89 -9.30 -5.03 2.41
CA GLU A 89 -10.16 -3.88 2.65
C GLU A 89 -11.20 -4.22 3.74
N GLY A 90 -11.53 -3.21 4.56
CA GLY A 90 -12.52 -3.35 5.64
C GLY A 90 -11.96 -3.89 6.96
N LEU A 91 -10.87 -4.69 6.94
CA LEU A 91 -10.28 -5.30 8.13
C LEU A 91 -9.91 -4.27 9.21
N LEU A 92 -9.38 -3.11 8.78
CA LEU A 92 -8.93 -2.03 9.64
C LEU A 92 -9.88 -0.81 9.60
N SER A 93 -11.14 -1.00 9.24
CA SER A 93 -12.10 0.08 8.97
C SER A 93 -12.36 1.04 10.14
N ARG A 94 -12.13 0.59 11.38
CA ARG A 94 -12.36 1.38 12.61
C ARG A 94 -11.07 1.81 13.31
N GLN A 95 -9.91 1.47 12.77
CA GLN A 95 -8.59 1.67 13.39
C GLN A 95 -7.99 3.05 13.06
N GLN A 96 -8.77 4.12 13.24
CA GLN A 96 -8.29 5.48 12.89
C GLN A 96 -7.14 5.96 13.78
N SER A 97 -7.10 5.49 15.03
CA SER A 97 -6.06 5.82 16.03
C SER A 97 -4.84 4.90 15.98
N LEU A 98 -4.77 3.97 15.03
CA LEU A 98 -3.65 3.04 14.93
C LEU A 98 -2.40 3.76 14.46
N GLU A 99 -1.32 3.64 15.24
CA GLU A 99 -0.03 4.27 15.01
C GLU A 99 1.00 3.26 14.49
N VAL A 100 0.97 2.04 15.02
CA VAL A 100 1.93 1.00 14.69
C VAL A 100 1.19 -0.24 14.20
N LEU A 101 1.46 -0.62 12.96
CA LEU A 101 0.99 -1.86 12.35
C LEU A 101 2.20 -2.68 11.91
N LEU A 102 2.45 -3.79 12.59
CA LEU A 102 3.55 -4.71 12.25
C LEU A 102 2.98 -5.96 11.60
N LEU A 103 3.29 -6.16 10.32
CA LEU A 103 2.90 -7.31 9.51
C LEU A 103 4.13 -8.03 8.95
N ASN A 104 5.30 -7.85 9.59
CA ASN A 104 6.53 -8.48 9.12
C ASN A 104 6.41 -10.02 9.17
N HIS A 105 7.26 -10.72 8.42
CA HIS A 105 7.36 -12.19 8.43
C HIS A 105 6.01 -12.91 8.32
N ASN A 106 5.20 -12.48 7.35
CA ASN A 106 3.95 -13.13 6.97
C ASN A 106 4.06 -13.65 5.52
N ASN A 107 2.95 -14.09 4.94
CA ASN A 107 2.87 -14.57 3.56
C ASN A 107 2.17 -13.55 2.65
N ILE A 108 2.20 -12.25 2.99
CA ILE A 108 1.37 -11.25 2.31
C ILE A 108 1.88 -11.04 0.88
N SER A 109 1.07 -11.42 -0.11
CA SER A 109 1.36 -11.20 -1.52
C SER A 109 0.58 -10.03 -2.12
N GLU A 110 -0.47 -9.57 -1.44
CA GLU A 110 -1.31 -8.45 -1.88
C GLU A 110 -1.77 -7.57 -0.72
N ILE A 111 -1.68 -6.25 -0.93
CA ILE A 111 -2.36 -5.24 -0.11
C ILE A 111 -3.44 -4.59 -0.96
N GLN A 112 -4.70 -4.77 -0.57
CA GLN A 112 -5.83 -4.19 -1.30
C GLN A 112 -5.79 -2.66 -1.23
N THR A 113 -6.26 -2.01 -2.30
CA THR A 113 -6.03 -0.57 -2.54
C THR A 113 -6.53 0.32 -1.39
N GLU A 114 -7.60 -0.07 -0.72
CA GLU A 114 -8.27 0.72 0.32
C GLU A 114 -7.97 0.20 1.74
N ALA A 115 -7.15 -0.84 1.88
CA ALA A 115 -6.94 -1.50 3.17
C ALA A 115 -6.29 -0.59 4.23
N LEU A 116 -5.49 0.38 3.79
CA LEU A 116 -4.79 1.34 4.66
C LEU A 116 -5.50 2.69 4.77
N ALA A 117 -6.54 2.95 3.97
CA ALA A 117 -7.21 4.25 3.90
C ALA A 117 -7.79 4.75 5.25
N PRO A 118 -8.29 3.89 6.16
CA PRO A 118 -8.80 4.33 7.47
C PRO A 118 -7.72 4.82 8.45
N LEU A 119 -6.45 4.48 8.24
CA LEU A 119 -5.38 4.61 9.24
C LEU A 119 -4.82 6.04 9.30
N ARG A 120 -5.56 6.96 9.94
CA ARG A 120 -5.22 8.40 10.00
C ARG A 120 -4.01 8.72 10.87
N SER A 121 -3.70 7.88 11.84
CA SER A 121 -2.61 8.10 12.80
C SER A 121 -1.37 7.24 12.53
N LEU A 122 -1.31 6.50 11.42
CA LEU A 122 -0.25 5.52 11.19
C LEU A 122 1.12 6.16 11.03
N THR A 123 2.06 5.74 11.87
CA THR A 123 3.46 6.19 11.86
C THR A 123 4.42 5.10 11.45
N ILE A 124 4.12 3.83 11.76
CA ILE A 124 4.98 2.69 11.44
C ILE A 124 4.16 1.59 10.76
N LEU A 125 4.63 1.16 9.60
CA LEU A 125 4.09 0.03 8.84
C LEU A 125 5.20 -0.97 8.50
N GLY A 126 5.22 -2.09 9.22
CA GLY A 126 6.15 -3.19 8.95
C GLY A 126 5.58 -4.14 7.90
N LEU A 127 6.25 -4.29 6.76
CA LEU A 127 5.93 -5.24 5.68
C LEU A 127 7.13 -6.10 5.28
N GLN A 128 8.23 -6.04 6.04
CA GLN A 128 9.44 -6.80 5.77
C GLN A 128 9.18 -8.31 5.82
N GLY A 129 9.81 -9.09 4.94
CA GLY A 129 9.74 -10.55 5.05
C GLY A 129 8.39 -11.12 4.61
N ASN A 130 7.76 -10.52 3.60
CA ASN A 130 6.50 -10.98 3.02
C ASN A 130 6.70 -11.54 1.61
N GLN A 131 5.62 -11.70 0.83
CA GLN A 131 5.63 -12.26 -0.52
C GLN A 131 5.22 -11.21 -1.57
N LEU A 132 5.52 -9.94 -1.32
CA LEU A 132 5.20 -8.85 -2.24
C LEU A 132 6.16 -8.85 -3.44
N GLU A 133 5.64 -9.16 -4.61
CA GLU A 133 6.38 -9.04 -5.87
C GLU A 133 6.26 -7.63 -6.47
N HIS A 134 5.08 -7.04 -6.33
CA HIS A 134 4.76 -5.71 -6.84
C HIS A 134 3.96 -4.90 -5.82
N ILE A 135 4.05 -3.58 -5.89
CA ILE A 135 3.18 -2.68 -5.15
C ILE A 135 2.79 -1.49 -6.00
N LYS A 136 1.55 -1.04 -5.88
CA LYS A 136 1.04 0.09 -6.65
C LYS A 136 1.03 1.34 -5.77
N PHE A 137 1.44 2.47 -6.33
CA PHE A 137 1.41 3.75 -5.60
C PHE A 137 0.01 4.09 -5.05
N LYS A 138 -1.06 3.67 -5.74
CA LYS A 138 -2.45 3.86 -5.28
C LYS A 138 -2.75 3.25 -3.90
N THR A 139 -2.02 2.22 -3.48
CA THR A 139 -2.15 1.60 -2.14
C THR A 139 -1.84 2.61 -1.02
N PHE A 140 -1.01 3.62 -1.30
CA PHE A 140 -0.62 4.65 -0.33
C PHE A 140 -1.33 5.99 -0.57
N LEU A 141 -2.02 6.17 -1.70
CA LEU A 141 -2.60 7.46 -2.09
C LEU A 141 -3.63 7.98 -1.07
N LYS A 142 -4.36 7.07 -0.43
CA LYS A 142 -5.38 7.41 0.58
C LYS A 142 -4.86 7.38 2.01
N LEU A 143 -3.57 7.10 2.21
CA LEU A 143 -2.94 7.18 3.52
C LEU A 143 -2.62 8.65 3.83
N GLN A 144 -3.55 9.29 4.55
CA GLN A 144 -3.50 10.72 4.90
C GLN A 144 -2.93 10.88 6.31
N THR A 145 -1.63 10.66 6.44
CA THR A 145 -0.89 10.69 7.72
C THR A 145 0.11 11.86 7.74
N ILE A 146 0.62 12.21 8.92
CA ILE A 146 1.65 13.26 9.06
C ILE A 146 3.02 12.76 8.57
N SER A 147 3.39 11.55 8.99
CA SER A 147 4.60 10.85 8.58
C SER A 147 4.38 9.36 8.80
N THR A 148 4.69 8.52 7.81
CA THR A 148 4.63 7.07 7.90
C THR A 148 5.95 6.46 7.42
N HIS A 149 6.57 5.70 8.31
CA HIS A 149 7.79 4.95 8.10
C HIS A 149 7.45 3.50 7.79
N MET A 150 8.02 2.99 6.70
CA MET A 150 7.71 1.68 6.15
C MET A 150 8.97 0.84 6.02
N GLN A 151 8.84 -0.45 6.29
CA GLN A 151 9.88 -1.45 6.07
C GLN A 151 9.37 -2.44 5.02
N MET A 152 10.10 -2.59 3.91
CA MET A 152 9.65 -3.34 2.73
C MET A 152 10.70 -4.32 2.19
N SER A 153 11.87 -4.40 2.81
CA SER A 153 12.92 -5.36 2.44
C SER A 153 12.46 -6.81 2.64
N LEU A 154 13.28 -7.76 2.19
CA LEU A 154 12.99 -9.20 2.30
C LEU A 154 11.64 -9.60 1.68
N ASN A 155 11.28 -8.98 0.56
CA ASN A 155 10.16 -9.38 -0.28
C ASN A 155 10.71 -9.76 -1.68
N PRO A 156 10.03 -10.64 -2.42
CA PRO A 156 10.44 -11.12 -3.74
C PRO A 156 10.21 -10.08 -4.85
N TRP A 157 10.70 -8.86 -4.67
CA TRP A 157 10.42 -7.74 -5.57
C TRP A 157 10.81 -8.01 -7.03
N VAL A 158 9.86 -7.76 -7.93
CA VAL A 158 10.06 -7.71 -9.38
C VAL A 158 10.44 -6.27 -9.74
N CYS A 159 11.73 -6.03 -9.91
CA CYS A 159 12.31 -4.71 -10.14
C CYS A 159 12.20 -4.25 -11.59
N ASP A 160 10.98 -4.26 -12.12
CA ASP A 160 10.68 -3.63 -13.40
C ASP A 160 10.60 -2.08 -13.26
N CYS A 161 10.32 -1.42 -14.39
CA CYS A 161 10.17 0.02 -14.41
C CYS A 161 8.96 0.53 -13.63
N ASP A 162 7.92 -0.29 -13.45
CA ASP A 162 6.76 0.10 -12.67
C ASP A 162 7.09 0.14 -11.19
N LEU A 163 7.81 -0.86 -10.67
CA LEU A 163 8.28 -0.85 -9.29
C LEU A 163 9.19 0.37 -9.03
N GLN A 164 10.14 0.63 -9.93
CA GLN A 164 11.04 1.78 -9.79
C GLN A 164 10.29 3.11 -9.76
N ARG A 165 9.26 3.28 -10.61
CA ARG A 165 8.39 4.47 -10.59
C ARG A 165 7.61 4.60 -9.28
N VAL A 166 7.15 3.49 -8.71
CA VAL A 166 6.41 3.50 -7.45
C VAL A 166 7.31 3.95 -6.30
N PHE A 167 8.50 3.36 -6.15
CA PHE A 167 9.45 3.79 -5.12
C PHE A 167 9.95 5.22 -5.34
N GLY A 168 10.19 5.63 -6.59
CA GLY A 168 10.53 7.02 -6.93
C GLY A 168 9.43 8.01 -6.52
N LYS A 169 8.16 7.66 -6.73
CA LYS A 169 7.02 8.47 -6.24
C LYS A 169 6.97 8.50 -4.72
N ILE A 170 7.15 7.37 -4.05
CA ILE A 170 7.14 7.30 -2.57
C ILE A 170 8.24 8.22 -2.00
N GLN A 171 9.45 8.21 -2.54
CA GLN A 171 10.55 9.07 -2.09
C GLN A 171 10.29 10.56 -2.29
N TYR A 172 9.49 10.94 -3.30
CA TYR A 172 9.12 12.32 -3.54
C TYR A 172 7.98 12.80 -2.60
N VAL A 173 7.20 11.86 -2.08
CA VAL A 173 6.11 12.13 -1.13
C VAL A 173 6.67 12.29 0.27
N ARG A 174 6.69 13.54 0.76
CA ARG A 174 7.38 13.90 2.01
C ARG A 174 6.89 13.20 3.28
N HIS A 175 5.66 12.72 3.31
CA HIS A 175 5.10 12.04 4.49
C HIS A 175 5.25 10.51 4.44
N LEU A 176 5.87 9.96 3.40
CA LEU A 176 6.10 8.52 3.26
C LEU A 176 7.59 8.23 3.20
N HIS A 177 8.05 7.35 4.09
CA HIS A 177 9.46 7.00 4.21
C HIS A 177 9.62 5.49 4.13
N VAL A 178 10.52 5.02 3.25
CA VAL A 178 10.93 3.61 3.22
C VAL A 178 12.29 3.53 3.89
N GLU A 179 12.30 3.12 5.16
CA GLU A 179 13.48 3.13 6.02
C GLU A 179 14.58 2.20 5.49
N ASP A 180 14.18 1.05 4.96
CA ASP A 180 15.06 0.00 4.46
C ASP A 180 15.24 0.02 2.94
N TYR A 181 14.97 1.16 2.28
CA TYR A 181 15.05 1.29 0.82
C TYR A 181 16.39 0.81 0.24
N ARG A 182 17.50 1.11 0.93
CA ARG A 182 18.85 0.70 0.51
C ARG A 182 19.11 -0.80 0.61
N GLY A 183 18.29 -1.52 1.38
CA GLY A 183 18.35 -2.97 1.56
C GLY A 183 17.35 -3.75 0.71
N ILE A 184 16.61 -3.08 -0.19
CA ILE A 184 15.68 -3.76 -1.09
C ILE A 184 16.46 -4.48 -2.20
N ILE A 185 16.36 -5.81 -2.20
CA ILE A 185 17.00 -6.70 -3.17
C ILE A 185 15.96 -7.17 -4.18
N CYS A 186 16.32 -7.08 -5.46
CA CYS A 186 15.52 -7.55 -6.57
C CYS A 186 15.59 -9.08 -6.69
N HIS A 187 14.46 -9.73 -6.90
CA HIS A 187 14.38 -11.18 -7.15
C HIS A 187 14.07 -11.49 -8.61
N ALA A 188 13.39 -10.57 -9.28
CA ALA A 188 13.09 -10.63 -10.69
C ALA A 188 13.26 -9.23 -11.32
N PRO A 189 13.42 -9.14 -12.66
CA PRO A 189 13.66 -10.26 -13.58
C PRO A 189 15.05 -10.92 -13.35
N PRO A 190 15.33 -12.12 -13.88
CA PRO A 190 16.56 -12.88 -13.59
C PRO A 190 17.86 -12.12 -13.84
N GLN A 191 17.87 -11.18 -14.80
CA GLN A 191 19.03 -10.36 -15.11
C GLN A 191 19.39 -9.37 -13.99
N GLN A 192 18.42 -9.05 -13.13
CA GLN A 192 18.54 -8.10 -12.02
C GLN A 192 18.42 -8.79 -10.66
N ALA A 193 18.23 -10.11 -10.63
CA ALA A 193 18.15 -10.87 -9.39
C ALA A 193 19.43 -10.70 -8.56
N GLY A 194 19.28 -10.41 -7.27
CA GLY A 194 20.36 -10.13 -6.34
C GLY A 194 20.89 -8.68 -6.37
N SER A 195 20.47 -7.85 -7.32
CA SER A 195 20.84 -6.43 -7.34
C SER A 195 20.01 -5.61 -6.35
N LEU A 196 20.52 -4.42 -5.96
CA LEU A 196 19.81 -3.49 -5.09
C LEU A 196 18.92 -2.58 -5.93
N LEU A 197 17.64 -2.42 -5.54
CA LEU A 197 16.72 -1.51 -6.21
C LEU A 197 17.27 -0.07 -6.26
N ALA A 198 17.92 0.37 -5.18
CA ALA A 198 18.53 1.70 -5.09
C ALA A 198 19.69 1.93 -6.08
N SER A 199 20.31 0.86 -6.60
CA SER A 199 21.41 0.93 -7.57
C SER A 199 20.94 0.98 -9.02
N MET A 200 19.64 0.79 -9.26
CA MET A 200 19.09 0.75 -10.59
C MET A 200 19.01 2.16 -11.18
N ASP A 201 19.60 2.32 -12.37
CA ASP A 201 19.59 3.57 -13.10
C ASP A 201 18.16 3.90 -13.57
N SER A 202 17.61 5.01 -13.07
CA SER A 202 16.28 5.49 -13.44
C SER A 202 16.19 5.93 -14.90
N GLN A 203 17.32 6.16 -15.58
CA GLN A 203 17.35 6.51 -16.99
C GLN A 203 16.93 5.34 -17.90
N LEU A 204 17.15 4.07 -17.51
CA LEU A 204 16.69 2.93 -18.30
C LEU A 204 15.15 2.88 -18.40
N CYS A 205 14.44 3.37 -17.39
CA CYS A 205 12.98 3.40 -17.37
C CYS A 205 12.34 4.65 -17.99
N MET A 206 13.17 5.59 -18.46
CA MET A 206 12.75 6.79 -19.19
C MET A 206 12.56 6.54 -20.69
N ALA A 207 12.99 5.40 -21.22
CA ALA A 207 12.81 5.07 -22.63
C ALA A 207 11.32 5.06 -23.04
N GLU A 208 10.44 4.63 -22.13
CA GLU A 208 8.98 4.62 -22.36
C GLU A 208 8.37 6.02 -22.33
N THR A 209 8.79 6.90 -21.41
CA THR A 209 8.26 8.27 -21.29
C THR A 209 8.76 9.17 -22.41
N ALA A 210 10.02 9.03 -22.82
CA ALA A 210 10.58 9.73 -23.97
C ALA A 210 9.87 9.32 -25.27
N SER A 211 9.58 8.03 -25.44
CA SER A 211 8.81 7.53 -26.60
C SER A 211 7.39 8.10 -26.64
N VAL A 212 6.68 8.13 -25.51
CA VAL A 212 5.34 8.74 -25.41
C VAL A 212 5.40 10.25 -25.68
N LEU A 213 6.41 10.95 -25.15
CA LEU A 213 6.59 12.39 -25.39
C LEU A 213 6.87 12.70 -26.86
N VAL A 214 7.72 11.91 -27.52
CA VAL A 214 7.99 12.03 -28.95
C VAL A 214 6.72 11.78 -29.75
N ILE A 215 5.97 10.70 -29.46
CA ILE A 215 4.71 10.38 -30.14
C ILE A 215 3.72 11.54 -29.99
N THR A 216 3.51 12.03 -28.77
CA THR A 216 2.59 13.14 -28.49
C THR A 216 2.99 14.44 -29.21
N ILE A 217 4.28 14.79 -29.23
CA ILE A 217 4.78 15.94 -29.99
C ILE A 217 4.54 15.75 -31.50
N THR A 218 4.85 14.58 -32.06
CA THR A 218 4.61 14.32 -33.49
C THR A 218 3.14 14.39 -33.87
N VAL A 219 2.24 13.86 -33.02
CA VAL A 219 0.79 13.95 -33.24
C VAL A 219 0.33 15.40 -33.19
N LEU A 220 0.80 16.19 -32.22
CA LEU A 220 0.47 17.60 -32.09
C LEU A 220 0.90 18.40 -33.33
N LEU A 221 2.12 18.18 -33.82
CA LEU A 221 2.64 18.82 -35.04
C LEU A 221 1.83 18.44 -36.29
N ALA A 222 1.45 17.16 -36.41
CA ALA A 222 0.60 16.70 -37.52
C ALA A 222 -0.79 17.35 -37.49
N VAL A 223 -1.40 17.47 -36.31
CA VAL A 223 -2.70 18.15 -36.12
C VAL A 223 -2.60 19.63 -36.48
N ILE A 224 -1.57 20.33 -35.99
CA ILE A 224 -1.33 21.74 -36.33
C ILE A 224 -1.15 21.88 -37.84
N GLY A 225 -0.34 21.02 -38.48
CA GLY A 225 -0.15 21.02 -39.94
C GLY A 225 -1.46 20.81 -40.72
N ALA A 226 -2.32 19.90 -40.25
CA ALA A 226 -3.63 19.65 -40.85
C ALA A 226 -4.57 20.86 -40.71
N LEU A 227 -4.60 21.51 -39.55
CA LEU A 227 -5.41 22.71 -39.31
C LEU A 227 -4.96 23.88 -40.20
N VAL A 228 -3.65 24.13 -40.28
CA VAL A 228 -3.07 25.16 -41.16
C VAL A 228 -3.41 24.89 -42.63
N LYS A 229 -3.31 23.62 -43.06
CA LYS A 229 -3.68 23.22 -44.43
C LYS A 229 -5.18 23.42 -44.70
N ALA A 230 -6.04 23.08 -43.75
CA ALA A 230 -7.49 23.27 -43.86
C ALA A 230 -7.85 24.77 -43.95
N GLU A 231 -7.22 25.62 -43.14
CA GLU A 231 -7.46 27.06 -43.18
C GLU A 231 -6.96 27.69 -44.48
N ARG A 232 -5.80 27.27 -44.98
CA ARG A 232 -5.27 27.73 -46.28
C ARG A 232 -6.18 27.34 -47.44
N ASN A 233 -6.72 26.11 -47.43
CA ASN A 233 -7.71 25.67 -48.42
C ASN A 233 -9.00 26.49 -48.34
N ARG A 234 -9.44 26.86 -47.14
CA ARG A 234 -10.63 27.70 -46.94
C ARG A 234 -10.41 29.12 -47.49
N LYS A 235 -9.24 29.72 -47.23
CA LYS A 235 -8.86 31.03 -47.80
C LYS A 235 -8.75 31.01 -49.32
N ASN A 236 -8.17 29.95 -49.90
CA ASN A 236 -8.09 29.78 -51.36
C ASN A 236 -9.47 29.63 -52.01
N LYS A 237 -10.39 28.88 -51.39
CA LYS A 237 -11.78 28.78 -51.87
C LYS A 237 -12.53 30.12 -51.79
N GLN A 238 -12.30 30.88 -50.72
CA GLN A 238 -12.89 32.22 -50.57
C GLN A 238 -12.37 33.17 -51.67
N ALA A 239 -11.06 33.21 -51.90
CA ALA A 239 -10.45 34.03 -52.94
C ALA A 239 -10.91 33.66 -54.36
N ALA A 240 -11.11 32.36 -54.64
CA ALA A 240 -11.66 31.91 -55.92
C ALA A 240 -13.13 32.33 -56.10
N SER A 241 -13.95 32.23 -55.05
CA SER A 241 -15.34 32.69 -55.08
C SER A 241 -15.46 34.20 -55.24
N ASP A 242 -14.59 34.97 -54.58
CA ASP A 242 -14.60 36.44 -54.65
C ASP A 242 -14.18 36.92 -56.05
N ALA A 243 -13.22 36.23 -56.69
CA ALA A 243 -12.79 36.51 -58.06
C ALA A 243 -13.89 36.23 -59.11
N GLU A 244 -14.63 35.12 -59.00
CA GLU A 244 -15.75 34.80 -59.90
C GLU A 244 -16.93 35.78 -59.77
N SER A 245 -17.11 36.42 -58.59
CA SER A 245 -18.14 37.43 -58.38
C SER A 245 -17.79 38.83 -58.89
N GLN A 246 -16.52 39.10 -59.22
CA GLN A 246 -16.09 40.38 -59.81
C GLN A 246 -16.10 40.38 -61.36
N GLU A 247 -16.29 39.21 -62.00
CA GLU A 247 -16.38 39.05 -63.46
C GLU A 247 -17.83 39.00 -64.00
N LYS A 248 -18.84 39.29 -63.16
CA LYS A 248 -20.26 39.44 -63.55
C LYS A 248 -20.73 40.87 -63.31
#